data_AF-A0A0F9AI50-F1
#
_entry.id   AF-A0A0F9AI50-F1
#
_cell.length_a   1.000
_cell.length_b   1.000
_cell.length_c   1.000
_cell.angle_alpha   90.00
_cell.angle_beta   90.00
_cell.angle_gamma   90.00
#
_symmetry.space_group_name_H-M   'P 1'
#
loop_
_entity.id
_entity.type
_entity.pdbx_description
1 polymer ?
#
loop_
_entity_poly.entity_id
_entity_poly.type
_entity_poly.pdbx_seq_one_letter_code
_entity_poly.pdbx_strand_id
1 'polypeptide(L)'
;MIPENEFKVNEYIILKLEDNATNIYVDGELFQQCKTLLLSISAEDFSYFDEIDSIDEVAEKLDKSLEDNVTNEFEISAEVEFWGHCSNLQVWVESNYDTRLIHSNLAFPLLRKLTGIGDIMAKRVFTEEIAKRFQNGSPQVITYLVKENYLDLLNKEDRTELLKEKYVSLLNEFGEFDLKANYKVFYELIKFPEFIKINFTNFLNQINKLNNIKKDQVFLRFIKTFRETKLIRDKFKDILNWIVDLKPEEHYYNFLSLINNIRETELSENISAVLNVMDKIDNVYGITYIFSNFIKEIEIEVLKENFVEILNGFDRLNLNENYEAFFAIINKLEGTEFLKEKFPLIKEKFPLIKEKFPKLSNFVLTDSRILEALCHDKWQSIE
;
A
#
# COMPACT_ATOMS: atom_id res chain seq x y z
N MET A 1 -53.56 -1.20 -4.25
CA MET A 1 -53.54 0.17 -3.71
C MET A 1 -52.26 0.29 -2.92
N ILE A 2 -51.25 0.94 -3.51
CA ILE A 2 -50.08 1.38 -2.76
C ILE A 2 -50.59 2.53 -1.88
N PRO A 3 -50.34 2.57 -0.56
CA PRO A 3 -50.73 3.72 0.24
C PRO A 3 -50.17 4.99 -0.41
N GLU A 4 -50.92 6.10 -0.42
CA GLU A 4 -50.54 7.38 -1.06
C GLU A 4 -49.18 7.94 -0.59
N ASN A 5 -48.58 7.31 0.42
CA ASN A 5 -47.31 7.68 1.03
C ASN A 5 -46.17 6.70 0.72
N GLU A 6 -46.31 5.75 -0.21
CA GLU A 6 -45.23 4.83 -0.60
C GLU A 6 -45.10 4.75 -2.13
N PHE A 7 -43.87 4.70 -2.63
CA PHE A 7 -43.57 4.56 -4.05
C PHE A 7 -42.41 3.59 -4.28
N LYS A 8 -42.66 2.48 -4.98
CA LYS A 8 -41.63 1.51 -5.34
C LYS A 8 -40.96 1.94 -6.65
N VAL A 9 -39.68 2.33 -6.58
CA VAL A 9 -38.89 2.72 -7.75
C VAL A 9 -38.40 1.50 -8.52
N ASN A 10 -37.85 0.51 -7.82
CA ASN A 10 -37.48 -0.79 -8.37
C ASN A 10 -37.52 -1.87 -7.28
N GLU A 11 -36.98 -3.06 -7.57
CA GLU A 11 -36.96 -4.16 -6.60
C GLU A 11 -36.18 -3.86 -5.30
N TYR A 12 -35.28 -2.87 -5.33
CA TYR A 12 -34.42 -2.52 -4.20
C TYR A 12 -34.79 -1.18 -3.54
N ILE A 13 -35.33 -0.22 -4.28
CA ILE A 13 -35.55 1.16 -3.84
C ILE A 13 -37.04 1.42 -3.64
N ILE A 14 -37.39 1.89 -2.44
CA ILE A 14 -38.73 2.34 -2.08
C ILE A 14 -38.63 3.72 -1.45
N LEU A 15 -39.50 4.65 -1.83
CA LEU A 15 -39.65 5.94 -1.15
C LEU A 15 -40.91 5.90 -0.29
N LYS A 16 -40.86 6.54 0.89
CA LYS A 16 -42.02 6.72 1.76
C LYS A 16 -42.12 8.16 2.24
N LEU A 17 -43.33 8.70 2.27
CA LEU A 17 -43.64 9.98 2.90
C LEU A 17 -44.04 9.72 4.36
N GLU A 18 -43.14 9.99 5.29
CA GLU A 18 -43.33 9.73 6.72
C GLU A 18 -43.00 11.01 7.49
N ASP A 19 -43.89 11.43 8.40
CA ASP A 19 -43.73 12.65 9.20
C ASP A 19 -43.44 13.92 8.37
N ASN A 20 -44.11 14.06 7.22
CA ASN A 20 -43.90 15.13 6.22
C ASN A 20 -42.48 15.17 5.62
N ALA A 21 -41.74 14.07 5.67
CA ALA A 21 -40.43 13.93 5.06
C ALA A 21 -40.38 12.73 4.10
N THR A 22 -39.74 12.94 2.94
CA THR A 22 -39.51 11.86 1.97
C THR A 22 -38.33 11.01 2.41
N ASN A 23 -38.55 9.74 2.74
CA ASN A 23 -37.53 8.77 3.14
C ASN A 23 -37.24 7.79 2.02
N ILE A 24 -35.96 7.52 1.77
CA ILE A 24 -35.51 6.52 0.78
C ILE A 24 -35.13 5.26 1.55
N TYR A 25 -35.61 4.11 1.08
CA TYR A 25 -35.30 2.78 1.60
C TYR A 25 -34.59 1.99 0.52
N VAL A 26 -33.50 1.30 0.87
CA VAL A 26 -32.76 0.41 -0.02
C VAL A 26 -32.69 -0.98 0.63
N ASP A 27 -33.27 -1.98 -0.03
CA ASP A 27 -33.44 -3.35 0.51
C ASP A 27 -34.18 -3.36 1.86
N GLY A 28 -35.20 -2.51 1.98
CA GLY A 28 -36.00 -2.36 3.20
C GLY A 28 -35.32 -1.57 4.33
N GLU A 29 -34.07 -1.17 4.19
CA GLU A 29 -33.35 -0.36 5.18
C GLU A 29 -33.40 1.14 4.85
N LEU A 30 -33.65 1.97 5.87
CA LEU A 30 -33.65 3.43 5.72
C LEU A 30 -32.28 3.95 5.28
N PHE A 31 -32.24 4.67 4.17
CA PHE A 31 -31.04 5.28 3.62
C PHE A 31 -30.89 6.73 4.13
N GLN A 32 -29.92 6.95 5.02
CA GLN A 32 -29.81 8.19 5.83
C GLN A 32 -28.89 9.29 5.25
N GLN A 33 -28.41 9.17 4.01
CA GLN A 33 -27.56 10.21 3.41
C GLN A 33 -28.34 11.44 2.91
N CYS A 34 -27.69 12.62 2.94
CA CYS A 34 -28.31 13.92 2.65
C CYS A 34 -29.15 13.89 1.37
N LYS A 35 -30.42 14.29 1.51
CA LYS A 35 -31.44 14.35 0.45
C LYS A 35 -31.41 15.66 -0.33
N THR A 36 -30.53 16.59 0.06
CA THR A 36 -30.55 17.97 -0.40
C THR A 36 -30.02 18.08 -1.84
N LEU A 37 -30.85 18.67 -2.70
CA LEU A 37 -30.74 18.84 -4.15
C LEU A 37 -30.92 17.60 -5.04
N LEU A 38 -32.17 17.17 -5.16
CA LEU A 38 -32.70 16.50 -6.36
C LEU A 38 -33.21 17.59 -7.31
N LEU A 39 -32.39 18.01 -8.28
CA LEU A 39 -32.80 19.00 -9.29
C LEU A 39 -33.85 18.40 -10.25
N SER A 40 -34.91 19.15 -10.55
CA SER A 40 -35.85 18.82 -11.63
C SER A 40 -35.23 19.19 -12.97
N ILE A 41 -34.84 18.20 -13.78
CA ILE A 41 -34.38 18.45 -15.16
C ILE A 41 -35.43 17.91 -16.11
N SER A 42 -35.93 18.75 -17.01
CA SER A 42 -36.94 18.36 -18.00
C SER A 42 -36.28 17.68 -19.20
N ALA A 43 -37.02 16.81 -19.87
CA ALA A 43 -36.56 16.11 -21.07
C ALA A 43 -36.38 17.01 -22.31
N GLU A 44 -36.54 18.33 -22.18
CA GLU A 44 -36.38 19.29 -23.28
C GLU A 44 -35.05 20.07 -23.19
N ASP A 45 -34.32 19.94 -22.08
CA ASP A 45 -33.07 20.66 -21.82
C ASP A 45 -31.80 19.93 -22.35
N PHE A 46 -31.96 18.75 -22.96
CA PHE A 46 -30.86 17.86 -23.39
C PHE A 46 -29.81 18.50 -24.31
N SER A 47 -30.15 19.51 -25.12
CA SER A 47 -29.19 20.09 -26.08
C SER A 47 -28.15 21.02 -25.44
N TYR A 48 -28.31 21.38 -24.17
CA TYR A 48 -27.38 22.26 -23.43
C TYR A 48 -26.40 21.48 -22.52
N PHE A 49 -26.58 20.17 -22.36
CA PHE A 49 -25.84 19.34 -21.40
C PHE A 49 -24.74 18.46 -22.02
N ASP A 50 -24.54 18.51 -23.34
CA ASP A 50 -23.45 17.78 -24.02
C ASP A 50 -22.04 18.30 -23.63
N GLU A 51 -21.95 19.47 -23.00
CA GLU A 51 -20.69 20.09 -22.53
C GLU A 51 -20.50 20.03 -20.99
N ILE A 52 -21.37 19.34 -20.25
CA ILE A 52 -21.35 19.33 -18.77
C ILE A 52 -21.05 17.92 -18.25
N ASP A 53 -19.99 17.77 -17.45
CA ASP A 53 -19.47 16.46 -17.05
C ASP A 53 -20.24 15.81 -15.86
N SER A 54 -21.00 16.62 -15.10
CA SER A 54 -21.94 16.19 -14.04
C SER A 54 -22.89 17.33 -13.61
N ILE A 55 -24.01 16.99 -12.96
CA ILE A 55 -24.90 17.97 -12.30
C ILE A 55 -24.12 18.84 -11.30
N ASP A 56 -23.08 18.31 -10.67
CA ASP A 56 -22.30 19.03 -9.65
C ASP A 56 -21.58 20.26 -10.23
N GLU A 57 -21.18 20.21 -11.51
CA GLU A 57 -20.52 21.34 -12.19
C GLU A 57 -21.51 22.51 -12.45
N VAL A 58 -22.80 22.19 -12.55
CA VAL A 58 -23.91 23.16 -12.65
C VAL A 58 -24.29 23.66 -11.26
N ALA A 59 -24.32 22.76 -10.27
CA ALA A 59 -24.57 23.10 -8.87
C ALA A 59 -23.52 24.10 -8.37
N GLU A 60 -22.22 23.86 -8.54
CA GLU A 60 -21.14 24.78 -8.11
C GLU A 60 -21.23 26.17 -8.76
N LYS A 61 -21.76 26.29 -9.99
CA LYS A 61 -22.03 27.59 -10.65
C LYS A 61 -23.30 28.28 -10.13
N LEU A 62 -24.23 27.52 -9.55
CA LEU A 62 -25.49 28.01 -8.97
C LEU A 62 -25.38 28.25 -7.44
N ASP A 63 -24.35 27.72 -6.77
CA ASP A 63 -24.32 27.45 -5.32
C ASP A 63 -24.03 28.63 -4.38
N LYS A 64 -24.21 29.87 -4.84
CA LYS A 64 -24.22 31.02 -3.89
C LYS A 64 -25.38 31.99 -4.07
N SER A 65 -26.18 31.84 -5.12
CA SER A 65 -27.36 32.69 -5.30
C SER A 65 -28.67 31.95 -5.14
N LEU A 66 -28.71 30.62 -5.26
CA LEU A 66 -29.96 29.85 -5.16
C LEU A 66 -30.27 29.31 -3.76
N GLU A 67 -29.27 28.94 -2.96
CA GLU A 67 -29.54 28.47 -1.59
C GLU A 67 -29.98 29.62 -0.66
N ASP A 68 -29.42 30.83 -0.82
CA ASP A 68 -29.75 31.97 0.04
C ASP A 68 -30.89 32.87 -0.47
N ASN A 69 -31.22 32.86 -1.79
CA ASN A 69 -32.28 33.73 -2.34
C ASN A 69 -33.57 33.03 -2.81
N VAL A 70 -33.67 31.70 -2.74
CA VAL A 70 -34.92 30.98 -3.07
C VAL A 70 -35.77 30.69 -1.83
N THR A 71 -35.44 31.27 -0.68
CA THR A 71 -36.09 30.98 0.61
C THR A 71 -37.41 31.72 0.86
N ASN A 72 -38.07 32.36 -0.12
CA ASN A 72 -39.28 33.15 0.24
C ASN A 72 -40.45 33.29 -0.75
N GLU A 73 -40.60 32.51 -1.83
CA GLU A 73 -41.81 32.68 -2.68
C GLU A 73 -42.65 31.43 -3.00
N PHE A 74 -42.19 30.19 -2.79
CA PHE A 74 -43.04 29.02 -3.02
C PHE A 74 -42.79 27.91 -1.98
N GLU A 75 -43.70 27.80 -1.02
CA GLU A 75 -43.77 26.69 -0.07
C GLU A 75 -44.33 25.47 -0.81
N ILE A 76 -43.45 24.59 -1.32
CA ILE A 76 -43.85 23.33 -1.96
C ILE A 76 -44.35 22.38 -0.87
N SER A 77 -45.52 21.77 -1.06
CA SER A 77 -46.02 20.80 -0.08
C SER A 77 -45.15 19.55 -0.07
N ALA A 78 -45.03 18.90 1.09
CA ALA A 78 -44.25 17.68 1.25
C ALA A 78 -44.68 16.56 0.28
N GLU A 79 -45.95 16.52 -0.10
CA GLU A 79 -46.48 15.58 -1.10
C GLU A 79 -45.98 15.89 -2.51
N VAL A 80 -45.97 17.16 -2.92
CA VAL A 80 -45.46 17.56 -4.24
C VAL A 80 -43.95 17.32 -4.32
N GLU A 81 -43.22 17.61 -3.24
CA GLU A 81 -41.79 17.32 -3.13
C GLU A 81 -41.52 15.80 -3.22
N PHE A 82 -42.31 14.99 -2.49
CA PHE A 82 -42.24 13.53 -2.54
C PHE A 82 -42.41 12.97 -3.96
N TRP A 83 -43.42 13.44 -4.70
CA TRP A 83 -43.63 13.02 -6.08
C TRP A 83 -42.50 13.47 -7.02
N GLY A 84 -41.93 14.65 -6.79
CA GLY A 84 -40.74 15.12 -7.49
C GLY A 84 -39.55 14.17 -7.28
N HIS A 85 -39.26 13.81 -6.02
CA HIS A 85 -38.19 12.86 -5.67
C HIS A 85 -38.43 11.47 -6.25
N CYS A 86 -39.66 10.97 -6.21
CA CYS A 86 -40.03 9.68 -6.81
C CYS A 86 -39.78 9.66 -8.30
N SER A 87 -40.19 10.72 -9.01
CA SER A 87 -40.03 10.84 -10.46
C SER A 87 -38.56 10.90 -10.85
N ASN A 88 -37.75 11.71 -10.14
CA ASN A 88 -36.31 11.82 -10.41
C ASN A 88 -35.58 10.48 -10.19
N LEU A 89 -35.86 9.77 -9.09
CA LEU A 89 -35.24 8.47 -8.84
C LEU A 89 -35.74 7.39 -9.80
N GLN A 90 -37.01 7.42 -10.21
CA GLN A 90 -37.53 6.52 -11.24
C GLN A 90 -36.78 6.71 -12.56
N VAL A 91 -36.68 7.95 -13.04
CA VAL A 91 -35.96 8.26 -14.29
C VAL A 91 -34.48 7.87 -14.18
N TRP A 92 -33.85 8.09 -13.04
CA TRP A 92 -32.47 7.66 -12.78
C TRP A 92 -32.30 6.15 -12.90
N VAL A 93 -33.19 5.35 -12.31
CA VAL A 93 -33.14 3.88 -12.40
C VAL A 93 -33.45 3.39 -13.82
N GLU A 94 -34.49 3.93 -14.46
CA GLU A 94 -34.88 3.58 -15.84
C GLU A 94 -33.79 3.93 -16.86
N SER A 95 -33.05 4.99 -16.57
CA SER A 95 -31.88 5.42 -17.34
C SER A 95 -30.61 4.73 -16.86
N ASN A 96 -30.72 3.50 -16.35
CA ASN A 96 -29.56 2.65 -16.09
C ASN A 96 -28.57 3.27 -15.10
N TYR A 97 -29.08 3.99 -14.10
CA TYR A 97 -28.33 4.71 -13.06
C TYR A 97 -27.42 5.84 -13.57
N ASP A 98 -27.76 6.49 -14.68
CA ASP A 98 -27.02 7.64 -15.20
C ASP A 98 -26.82 8.74 -14.14
N THR A 99 -25.59 8.90 -13.67
CA THR A 99 -25.20 9.81 -12.59
C THR A 99 -25.37 11.29 -12.93
N ARG A 100 -25.69 11.61 -14.18
CA ARG A 100 -26.03 12.97 -14.63
C ARG A 100 -27.47 13.36 -14.35
N LEU A 101 -28.31 12.46 -13.83
CA LEU A 101 -29.75 12.70 -13.61
C LEU A 101 -30.09 13.07 -12.17
N ILE A 102 -29.25 12.71 -11.22
CA ILE A 102 -29.39 13.09 -9.80
C ILE A 102 -28.04 13.53 -9.26
N HIS A 103 -28.06 14.43 -8.27
CA HIS A 103 -26.84 15.00 -7.68
C HIS A 103 -25.92 13.92 -7.11
N SER A 104 -24.60 14.09 -7.21
CA SER A 104 -23.64 13.01 -6.87
C SER A 104 -23.65 12.62 -5.39
N ASN A 105 -23.97 13.57 -4.50
CA ASN A 105 -24.20 13.34 -3.06
C ASN A 105 -25.27 12.27 -2.79
N LEU A 106 -26.20 12.04 -3.73
CA LEU A 106 -27.20 10.98 -3.67
C LEU A 106 -26.86 9.81 -4.61
N ALA A 107 -26.48 10.09 -5.86
CA ALA A 107 -26.20 9.06 -6.86
C ALA A 107 -25.08 8.11 -6.42
N PHE A 108 -23.94 8.66 -5.99
CA PHE A 108 -22.77 7.86 -5.67
C PHE A 108 -22.98 6.95 -4.46
N PRO A 109 -23.60 7.42 -3.37
CA PRO A 109 -23.82 6.53 -2.23
C PRO A 109 -25.00 5.56 -2.41
N LEU A 110 -26.01 5.90 -3.22
CA LEU A 110 -27.02 4.91 -3.65
C LEU A 110 -26.39 3.80 -4.48
N LEU A 111 -25.56 4.13 -5.48
CA LEU A 111 -24.80 3.15 -6.26
C LEU A 111 -23.95 2.24 -5.36
N ARG A 112 -23.29 2.81 -4.34
CA ARG A 112 -22.53 2.04 -3.35
C ARG A 112 -23.41 1.05 -2.59
N LYS A 113 -24.57 1.49 -2.09
CA LYS A 113 -25.51 0.64 -1.34
C LYS A 113 -26.09 -0.47 -2.23
N LEU A 114 -26.53 -0.13 -3.45
CA LEU A 114 -27.03 -1.08 -4.45
C LEU A 114 -25.97 -2.11 -4.87
N THR A 115 -24.72 -1.68 -5.01
CA THR A 115 -23.60 -2.60 -5.26
C THR A 115 -23.41 -3.59 -4.10
N GLY A 116 -23.55 -3.11 -2.86
CA GLY A 116 -23.41 -3.93 -1.66
C GLY A 116 -24.48 -5.02 -1.51
N ILE A 117 -25.69 -4.78 -2.02
CA ILE A 117 -26.79 -5.78 -2.02
C ILE A 117 -26.77 -6.68 -3.26
N GLY A 118 -25.83 -6.47 -4.20
CA GLY A 118 -25.61 -7.36 -5.34
C GLY A 118 -26.29 -6.94 -6.65
N ASP A 119 -26.76 -5.70 -6.79
CA ASP A 119 -27.24 -5.18 -8.08
C ASP A 119 -26.07 -5.10 -9.08
N ILE A 120 -26.13 -5.95 -10.11
CA ILE A 120 -25.07 -6.08 -11.14
C ILE A 120 -24.94 -4.79 -11.96
N MET A 121 -26.06 -4.15 -12.26
CA MET A 121 -26.09 -2.95 -13.07
C MET A 121 -25.54 -1.76 -12.28
N ALA A 122 -25.94 -1.62 -11.02
CA ALA A 122 -25.39 -0.61 -10.12
C ALA A 122 -23.89 -0.82 -9.91
N LYS A 123 -23.44 -2.08 -9.73
CA LYS A 123 -22.01 -2.41 -9.60
C LYS A 123 -21.21 -1.93 -10.81
N ARG A 124 -21.71 -2.20 -12.03
CA ARG A 124 -21.04 -1.78 -13.26
C ARG A 124 -20.90 -0.25 -13.33
N VAL A 125 -22.01 0.46 -13.16
CA VAL A 125 -22.02 1.94 -13.21
C VAL A 125 -21.16 2.52 -12.10
N PHE A 126 -21.20 1.94 -10.90
CA PHE A 126 -20.39 2.40 -9.78
C PHE A 126 -18.89 2.25 -10.05
N THR A 127 -18.45 1.12 -10.62
CA THR A 127 -17.05 0.93 -11.01
C THR A 127 -16.62 1.89 -12.13
N GLU A 128 -17.49 2.16 -13.11
CA GLU A 128 -17.24 3.13 -14.18
C GLU A 128 -17.10 4.56 -13.62
N GLU A 129 -17.94 4.94 -12.65
CA GLU A 129 -17.86 6.23 -11.96
C GLU A 129 -16.61 6.38 -11.10
N ILE A 130 -16.21 5.33 -10.37
CA ILE A 130 -14.95 5.32 -9.63
C ILE A 130 -13.78 5.53 -10.59
N ALA A 131 -13.78 4.85 -11.74
CA ALA A 131 -12.78 4.99 -12.77
C ALA A 131 -12.73 6.42 -13.34
N LYS A 132 -13.88 6.96 -13.78
CA LYS A 132 -14.01 8.33 -14.32
C LYS A 132 -13.51 9.37 -13.32
N ARG A 133 -13.93 9.27 -12.05
CA ARG A 133 -13.53 10.21 -10.99
C ARG A 133 -12.08 10.06 -10.59
N PHE A 134 -11.52 8.86 -10.66
CA PHE A 134 -10.09 8.67 -10.42
C PHE A 134 -9.25 9.27 -11.57
N GLN A 135 -9.72 9.14 -12.81
CA GLN A 135 -9.04 9.64 -14.01
C GLN A 135 -9.11 11.17 -14.12
N ASN A 136 -10.28 11.75 -13.87
CA ASN A 136 -10.55 13.17 -14.13
C ASN A 136 -10.71 14.03 -12.87
N GLY A 137 -10.83 13.41 -11.68
CA GLY A 137 -11.08 14.12 -10.44
C GLY A 137 -9.91 14.96 -9.94
N SER A 138 -10.23 15.91 -9.07
CA SER A 138 -9.24 16.72 -8.35
C SER A 138 -8.43 15.86 -7.35
N PRO A 139 -7.24 16.34 -6.89
CA PRO A 139 -6.46 15.62 -5.89
C PRO A 139 -7.24 15.26 -4.61
N GLN A 140 -8.21 16.08 -4.22
CA GLN A 140 -9.10 15.83 -3.07
C GLN A 140 -10.04 14.65 -3.33
N VAL A 141 -10.67 14.60 -4.52
CA VAL A 141 -11.54 13.49 -4.94
C VAL A 141 -10.74 12.20 -4.99
N ILE A 142 -9.55 12.22 -5.61
CA ILE A 142 -8.68 11.04 -5.71
C ILE A 142 -8.23 10.59 -4.32
N THR A 143 -7.85 11.53 -3.46
CA THR A 143 -7.47 11.23 -2.07
C THR A 143 -8.61 10.55 -1.31
N TYR A 144 -9.84 11.02 -1.48
CA TYR A 144 -11.02 10.41 -0.90
C TYR A 144 -11.24 8.98 -1.44
N LEU A 145 -11.19 8.81 -2.76
CA LEU A 145 -11.38 7.51 -3.41
C LEU A 145 -10.40 6.45 -2.90
N VAL A 146 -9.13 6.84 -2.75
CA VAL A 146 -8.06 5.96 -2.24
C VAL A 146 -8.23 5.67 -0.75
N LYS A 147 -8.51 6.68 0.08
CA LYS A 147 -8.62 6.50 1.55
C LYS A 147 -9.81 5.62 1.95
N GLU A 148 -10.89 5.68 1.18
CA GLU A 148 -12.10 4.87 1.39
C GLU A 148 -12.03 3.50 0.69
N ASN A 149 -10.88 3.14 0.10
CA ASN A 149 -10.62 1.87 -0.58
C ASN A 149 -11.57 1.59 -1.77
N TYR A 150 -12.06 2.62 -2.47
CA TYR A 150 -12.95 2.41 -3.62
C TYR A 150 -12.25 1.70 -4.79
N LEU A 151 -10.92 1.82 -4.89
CA LEU A 151 -10.13 1.12 -5.93
C LEU A 151 -10.15 -0.41 -5.77
N ASP A 152 -10.48 -0.94 -4.59
CA ASP A 152 -10.59 -2.38 -4.35
C ASP A 152 -11.82 -2.98 -5.03
N LEU A 153 -12.80 -2.14 -5.40
CA LEU A 153 -14.01 -2.55 -6.11
C LEU A 153 -13.78 -2.76 -7.60
N LEU A 154 -12.70 -2.20 -8.15
CA LEU A 154 -12.30 -2.37 -9.53
C LEU A 154 -11.66 -3.74 -9.74
N ASN A 155 -11.90 -4.36 -10.89
CA ASN A 155 -11.14 -5.55 -11.26
C ASN A 155 -9.66 -5.20 -11.49
N LYS A 156 -8.82 -6.23 -11.56
CA LYS A 156 -7.37 -6.03 -11.62
C LYS A 156 -6.95 -5.35 -12.92
N GLU A 157 -7.56 -5.71 -14.04
CA GLU A 157 -7.26 -5.17 -15.37
C GLU A 157 -7.57 -3.67 -15.44
N ASP A 158 -8.78 -3.27 -15.07
CA ASP A 158 -9.25 -1.87 -15.09
C ASP A 158 -8.42 -1.01 -14.14
N ARG A 159 -8.19 -1.49 -12.91
CA ARG A 159 -7.34 -0.79 -11.94
C ARG A 159 -5.91 -0.63 -12.48
N THR A 160 -5.36 -1.66 -13.10
CA THR A 160 -4.01 -1.59 -13.69
C THR A 160 -3.94 -0.53 -14.77
N GLU A 161 -4.94 -0.44 -15.65
CA GLU A 161 -4.94 0.55 -16.73
C GLU A 161 -5.09 1.98 -16.20
N LEU A 162 -6.04 2.20 -15.28
CA LEU A 162 -6.21 3.50 -14.62
C LEU A 162 -4.95 3.99 -13.93
N LEU A 163 -4.26 3.09 -13.21
CA LEU A 163 -3.02 3.42 -12.52
C LEU A 163 -1.88 3.75 -13.48
N LYS A 164 -1.84 3.19 -14.70
CA LYS A 164 -0.83 3.57 -15.70
C LYS A 164 -1.05 4.99 -16.20
N GLU A 165 -2.27 5.30 -16.64
CA GLU A 165 -2.59 6.57 -17.27
C GLU A 165 -2.47 7.74 -16.31
N LYS A 166 -3.01 7.56 -15.09
CA LYS A 166 -3.12 8.65 -14.10
C LYS A 166 -1.83 8.83 -13.28
N TYR A 167 -0.85 7.95 -13.37
CA TYR A 167 0.34 8.03 -12.53
C TYR A 167 1.17 9.31 -12.71
N VAL A 168 1.47 9.66 -13.96
CA VAL A 168 2.36 10.79 -14.26
C VAL A 168 1.72 12.09 -13.76
N SER A 169 0.41 12.24 -13.96
CA SER A 169 -0.33 13.37 -13.41
C SER A 169 -0.41 13.30 -11.88
N LEU A 170 -0.67 12.14 -11.26
CA LEU A 170 -0.64 12.03 -9.79
C LEU A 170 0.71 12.44 -9.21
N LEU A 171 1.83 12.01 -9.78
CA LEU A 171 3.14 12.40 -9.31
C LEU A 171 3.41 13.90 -9.43
N ASN A 172 2.94 14.51 -10.51
CA ASN A 172 3.13 15.93 -10.78
C ASN A 172 2.17 16.77 -9.91
N GLU A 173 0.92 16.34 -9.78
CA GLU A 173 -0.11 16.92 -8.91
C GLU A 173 0.24 16.79 -7.43
N PHE A 174 0.88 15.69 -7.03
CA PHE A 174 1.45 15.50 -5.68
C PHE A 174 2.87 16.08 -5.53
N GLY A 175 3.45 16.71 -6.57
CA GLY A 175 4.79 17.29 -6.55
C GLY A 175 4.95 18.45 -5.56
N GLU A 176 6.04 18.43 -4.77
CA GLU A 176 6.42 19.31 -3.60
C GLU A 176 5.34 19.55 -2.52
N PHE A 177 4.07 19.26 -2.81
CA PHE A 177 2.94 19.42 -1.92
C PHE A 177 2.99 18.41 -0.80
N ASP A 178 3.08 18.97 0.41
CA ASP A 178 3.15 18.34 1.71
C ASP A 178 2.92 16.82 1.69
N LEU A 179 4.00 16.06 1.53
CA LEU A 179 3.98 14.61 1.70
C LEU A 179 3.40 14.22 3.07
N LYS A 180 3.25 15.14 4.05
CA LYS A 180 2.50 14.91 5.30
C LYS A 180 0.98 14.81 5.10
N ALA A 181 0.39 15.48 4.12
CA ALA A 181 -1.03 15.35 3.79
C ALA A 181 -1.30 14.13 2.88
N ASN A 182 -0.35 13.85 1.97
CA ASN A 182 -0.55 12.89 0.87
C ASN A 182 0.13 11.53 1.06
N TYR A 183 1.00 11.33 2.06
CA TYR A 183 1.62 10.01 2.27
C TYR A 183 0.60 8.90 2.51
N LYS A 184 -0.59 9.21 3.07
CA LYS A 184 -1.66 8.21 3.24
C LYS A 184 -2.14 7.69 1.89
N VAL A 185 -2.26 8.55 0.88
CA VAL A 185 -2.62 8.14 -0.49
C VAL A 185 -1.54 7.22 -1.06
N PHE A 186 -0.27 7.63 -0.96
CA PHE A 186 0.85 6.78 -1.39
C PHE A 186 0.88 5.44 -0.64
N TYR A 187 0.65 5.44 0.67
CA TYR A 187 0.61 4.24 1.51
C TYR A 187 -0.46 3.24 1.06
N GLU A 188 -1.62 3.75 0.69
CA GLU A 188 -2.72 2.95 0.16
C GLU A 188 -2.42 2.43 -1.25
N LEU A 189 -1.85 3.27 -2.13
CA LEU A 189 -1.49 2.86 -3.49
C LEU A 189 -0.39 1.78 -3.52
N ILE A 190 0.52 1.78 -2.55
CA ILE A 190 1.56 0.75 -2.38
C ILE A 190 0.95 -0.64 -2.13
N LYS A 191 -0.32 -0.76 -1.75
CA LYS A 191 -0.97 -2.07 -1.63
C LYS A 191 -1.18 -2.73 -2.98
N PHE A 192 -1.19 -1.97 -4.07
CA PHE A 192 -1.43 -2.47 -5.42
C PHE A 192 -0.10 -2.88 -6.10
N PRO A 193 0.11 -4.17 -6.40
CA PRO A 193 1.36 -4.64 -7.01
C PRO A 193 1.61 -4.02 -8.39
N GLU A 194 0.54 -3.90 -9.19
CA GLU A 194 0.53 -3.23 -10.48
C GLU A 194 1.07 -1.80 -10.39
N PHE A 195 0.66 -1.04 -9.37
CA PHE A 195 1.12 0.33 -9.14
C PHE A 195 2.64 0.38 -9.02
N ILE A 196 3.21 -0.50 -8.19
CA ILE A 196 4.65 -0.56 -7.97
C ILE A 196 5.37 -0.99 -9.25
N LYS A 197 4.85 -2.02 -9.94
CA LYS A 197 5.50 -2.59 -11.13
C LYS A 197 5.66 -1.55 -12.25
N ILE A 198 4.62 -0.78 -12.51
CA ILE A 198 4.61 0.23 -13.58
C ILE A 198 5.61 1.36 -13.27
N ASN A 199 5.81 1.66 -11.98
CA ASN A 199 6.36 2.94 -11.56
C ASN A 199 7.54 2.85 -10.57
N PHE A 200 8.19 1.69 -10.54
CA PHE A 200 9.17 1.34 -9.52
C PHE A 200 10.24 2.41 -9.26
N THR A 201 10.95 2.89 -10.30
CA THR A 201 12.02 3.88 -10.14
C THR A 201 11.51 5.22 -9.63
N ASN A 202 10.40 5.69 -10.19
CA ASN A 202 9.79 6.96 -9.77
C ASN A 202 9.29 6.87 -8.33
N PHE A 203 8.74 5.73 -7.94
CA PHE A 203 8.31 5.47 -6.58
C PHE A 203 9.48 5.58 -5.57
N LEU A 204 10.61 4.92 -5.87
CA LEU A 204 11.83 5.03 -5.07
C LEU A 204 12.35 6.48 -4.98
N ASN A 205 12.28 7.24 -6.07
CA ASN A 205 12.64 8.66 -6.07
C ASN A 205 11.71 9.50 -5.17
N GLN A 206 10.42 9.15 -5.06
CA GLN A 206 9.50 9.84 -4.15
C GLN A 206 9.75 9.47 -2.68
N ILE A 207 10.11 8.21 -2.39
CA ILE A 207 10.53 7.81 -1.04
C ILE A 207 11.72 8.67 -0.58
N ASN A 208 12.67 8.97 -1.48
CA ASN A 208 13.84 9.79 -1.15
C ASN A 208 13.51 11.22 -0.74
N LYS A 209 12.36 11.75 -1.16
CA LYS A 209 11.89 13.10 -0.79
C LYS A 209 11.19 13.15 0.57
N LEU A 210 10.87 12.00 1.17
CA LEU A 210 10.27 11.92 2.50
C LEU A 210 11.30 12.23 3.58
N ASN A 211 10.83 12.77 4.71
CA ASN A 211 11.63 12.83 5.93
C ASN A 211 11.88 11.41 6.49
N ASN A 212 12.93 11.23 7.27
CA ASN A 212 13.44 9.90 7.68
C ASN A 212 12.34 9.01 8.30
N ILE A 213 11.54 9.54 9.24
CA ILE A 213 10.48 8.76 9.92
C ILE A 213 9.46 8.21 8.93
N LYS A 214 8.99 9.03 7.99
CA LYS A 214 8.00 8.58 6.99
C LYS A 214 8.65 7.72 5.91
N LYS A 215 9.90 8.02 5.54
CA LYS A 215 10.69 7.24 4.60
C LYS A 215 10.73 5.78 5.05
N ASP A 216 11.09 5.52 6.30
CA ASP A 216 11.18 4.17 6.86
C ASP A 216 9.81 3.46 6.85
N GLN A 217 8.74 4.14 7.26
CA GLN A 217 7.38 3.55 7.26
C GLN A 217 6.89 3.19 5.86
N VAL A 218 7.11 4.08 4.89
CA VAL A 218 6.70 3.88 3.50
C VAL A 218 7.56 2.79 2.86
N PHE A 219 8.87 2.79 3.12
CA PHE A 219 9.77 1.76 2.62
C PHE A 219 9.45 0.38 3.21
N LEU A 220 9.19 0.28 4.51
CA LEU A 220 8.75 -0.98 5.14
C LEU A 220 7.46 -1.53 4.52
N ARG A 221 6.47 -0.66 4.30
CA ARG A 221 5.22 -1.07 3.64
C ARG A 221 5.47 -1.51 2.20
N PHE A 222 6.31 -0.77 1.48
CA PHE A 222 6.73 -1.11 0.14
C PHE A 222 7.37 -2.49 0.08
N ILE A 223 8.38 -2.77 0.92
CA ILE A 223 9.02 -4.09 0.96
C ILE A 223 8.02 -5.20 1.31
N LYS A 224 7.08 -4.94 2.24
CA LYS A 224 6.03 -5.91 2.59
C LYS A 224 5.14 -6.24 1.40
N THR A 225 4.60 -5.24 0.69
CA THR A 225 3.82 -5.50 -0.53
C THR A 225 4.71 -6.20 -1.58
N PHE A 226 5.97 -5.79 -1.70
CA PHE A 226 6.91 -6.39 -2.65
C PHE A 226 7.11 -7.89 -2.40
N ARG A 227 7.19 -8.30 -1.14
CA ARG A 227 7.29 -9.71 -0.71
C ARG A 227 6.09 -10.54 -1.10
N GLU A 228 4.90 -9.96 -1.00
CA GLU A 228 3.64 -10.64 -1.29
C GLU A 228 3.47 -10.91 -2.80
N THR A 229 4.16 -10.15 -3.66
CA THR A 229 3.82 -10.00 -5.08
C THR A 229 4.80 -10.62 -6.07
N LYS A 230 5.85 -11.29 -5.58
CA LYS A 230 6.99 -11.81 -6.38
C LYS A 230 7.74 -10.74 -7.18
N LEU A 231 7.36 -9.47 -7.09
CA LEU A 231 8.05 -8.36 -7.76
C LEU A 231 9.47 -8.15 -7.23
N ILE A 232 9.75 -8.59 -5.99
CA ILE A 232 11.10 -8.63 -5.43
C ILE A 232 12.06 -9.26 -6.43
N ARG A 233 11.74 -10.44 -6.98
CA ARG A 233 12.70 -11.18 -7.80
C ARG A 233 13.22 -10.37 -8.99
N ASP A 234 12.33 -9.66 -9.66
CA ASP A 234 12.65 -8.91 -10.87
C ASP A 234 13.37 -7.58 -10.59
N LYS A 235 13.20 -7.05 -9.38
CA LYS A 235 13.60 -5.68 -9.00
C LYS A 235 14.55 -5.61 -7.82
N PHE A 236 14.99 -6.74 -7.29
CA PHE A 236 15.83 -6.79 -6.10
C PHE A 236 17.13 -6.01 -6.30
N LYS A 237 17.80 -6.20 -7.44
CA LYS A 237 19.03 -5.46 -7.77
C LYS A 237 18.77 -3.94 -7.89
N ASP A 238 17.62 -3.54 -8.41
CA ASP A 238 17.25 -2.13 -8.49
C ASP A 238 17.04 -1.52 -7.08
N ILE A 239 16.43 -2.28 -6.15
CA ILE A 239 16.32 -1.86 -4.73
C ILE A 239 17.71 -1.74 -4.10
N LEU A 240 18.56 -2.74 -4.30
CA LEU A 240 19.91 -2.75 -3.75
C LEU A 240 20.73 -1.54 -4.22
N ASN A 241 20.68 -1.23 -5.52
CA ASN A 241 21.35 -0.05 -6.07
C ASN A 241 20.76 1.24 -5.48
N TRP A 242 19.43 1.32 -5.34
CA TRP A 242 18.80 2.48 -4.72
C TRP A 242 19.22 2.68 -3.26
N ILE A 243 19.34 1.60 -2.48
CA ILE A 243 19.84 1.67 -1.08
C ILE A 243 21.25 2.24 -1.05
N VAL A 244 22.11 1.85 -1.98
CA VAL A 244 23.48 2.37 -2.10
C VAL A 244 23.49 3.87 -2.37
N ASP A 245 22.55 4.35 -3.20
CA ASP A 245 22.45 5.76 -3.58
C ASP A 245 21.86 6.64 -2.46
N LEU A 246 21.37 6.05 -1.36
CA LEU A 246 20.94 6.79 -0.17
C LEU A 246 22.12 7.40 0.58
N LYS A 247 21.82 8.28 1.53
CA LYS A 247 22.84 8.79 2.46
C LYS A 247 23.33 7.67 3.39
N PRO A 248 24.61 7.66 3.82
CA PRO A 248 25.17 6.60 4.67
C PRO A 248 24.36 6.30 5.93
N GLU A 249 23.80 7.33 6.58
CA GLU A 249 22.95 7.17 7.77
C GLU A 249 21.63 6.42 7.51
N GLU A 250 21.18 6.35 6.26
CA GLU A 250 19.95 5.68 5.83
C GLU A 250 20.18 4.26 5.34
N HIS A 251 21.42 3.89 5.01
CA HIS A 251 21.77 2.56 4.49
C HIS A 251 21.33 1.45 5.44
N TYR A 252 21.66 1.59 6.73
CA TYR A 252 21.45 0.56 7.73
C TYR A 252 19.98 0.14 7.87
N TYR A 253 19.08 1.09 8.12
CA TYR A 253 17.68 0.78 8.41
C TYR A 253 16.95 0.24 7.18
N ASN A 254 17.18 0.84 6.00
CA ASN A 254 16.55 0.38 4.76
C ASN A 254 17.08 -1.00 4.36
N PHE A 255 18.39 -1.23 4.47
CA PHE A 255 18.96 -2.53 4.12
C PHE A 255 18.54 -3.62 5.10
N LEU A 256 18.56 -3.37 6.41
CA LEU A 256 18.05 -4.32 7.41
C LEU A 256 16.57 -4.64 7.16
N SER A 257 15.75 -3.63 6.86
CA SER A 257 14.34 -3.80 6.54
C SER A 257 14.14 -4.68 5.31
N LEU A 258 14.99 -4.53 4.29
CA LEU A 258 14.98 -5.38 3.11
C LEU A 258 15.32 -6.83 3.46
N ILE A 259 16.43 -7.07 4.18
CA ILE A 259 16.90 -8.41 4.56
C ILE A 259 15.86 -9.15 5.41
N ASN A 260 15.24 -8.48 6.38
CA ASN A 260 14.27 -9.11 7.28
C ASN A 260 12.91 -9.42 6.63
N ASN A 261 12.63 -8.84 5.46
CA ASN A 261 11.31 -8.98 4.80
C ASN A 261 11.39 -9.63 3.43
N ILE A 262 12.57 -10.00 2.96
CA ILE A 262 12.70 -10.75 1.73
C ILE A 262 12.61 -12.26 2.00
N ARG A 263 12.23 -13.01 0.97
CA ARG A 263 12.24 -14.47 1.01
C ARG A 263 13.67 -14.98 0.82
N GLU A 264 13.95 -16.11 1.46
CA GLU A 264 15.25 -16.78 1.46
C GLU A 264 15.77 -17.10 0.05
N THR A 265 14.88 -17.54 -0.86
CA THR A 265 15.23 -17.83 -2.27
C THR A 265 15.71 -16.60 -3.04
N GLU A 266 15.16 -15.42 -2.75
CA GLU A 266 15.56 -14.19 -3.43
C GLU A 266 16.88 -13.65 -2.87
N LEU A 267 17.17 -13.89 -1.57
CA LEU A 267 18.49 -13.63 -0.99
C LEU A 267 19.56 -14.52 -1.63
N SER A 268 19.28 -15.83 -1.74
CA SER A 268 20.22 -16.80 -2.29
C SER A 268 20.60 -16.50 -3.74
N GLU A 269 19.62 -16.12 -4.57
CA GLU A 269 19.84 -15.77 -5.98
C GLU A 269 20.65 -14.46 -6.16
N ASN A 270 20.82 -13.66 -5.11
CA ASN A 270 21.40 -12.32 -5.19
C ASN A 270 22.50 -12.03 -4.15
N ILE A 271 23.15 -13.07 -3.59
CA ILE A 271 24.18 -12.94 -2.54
C ILE A 271 25.27 -11.94 -2.90
N SER A 272 25.87 -12.04 -4.10
CA SER A 272 26.92 -11.13 -4.51
C SER A 272 26.47 -9.67 -4.53
N ALA A 273 25.21 -9.41 -4.91
CA ALA A 273 24.65 -8.07 -4.90
C ALA A 273 24.43 -7.57 -3.46
N VAL A 274 23.93 -8.42 -2.56
CA VAL A 274 23.77 -8.12 -1.12
C VAL A 274 25.11 -7.76 -0.49
N LEU A 275 26.15 -8.56 -0.72
CA LEU A 275 27.50 -8.32 -0.20
C LEU A 275 28.09 -7.02 -0.76
N ASN A 276 27.91 -6.75 -2.05
CA ASN A 276 28.35 -5.49 -2.67
C ASN A 276 27.65 -4.25 -2.10
N VAL A 277 26.41 -4.37 -1.59
CA VAL A 277 25.73 -3.27 -0.88
C VAL A 277 26.29 -3.13 0.52
N MET A 278 26.47 -4.24 1.25
CA MET A 278 27.08 -4.24 2.59
C MET A 278 28.44 -3.53 2.59
N ASP A 279 29.23 -3.71 1.53
CA ASP A 279 30.54 -3.07 1.34
C ASP A 279 30.50 -1.53 1.30
N LYS A 280 29.33 -0.94 1.04
CA LYS A 280 29.17 0.51 0.87
C LYS A 280 28.52 1.17 2.10
N ILE A 281 28.20 0.39 3.12
CA ILE A 281 27.60 0.90 4.35
C ILE A 281 28.74 1.32 5.30
N ASP A 282 28.81 2.59 5.70
CA ASP A 282 29.92 3.07 6.55
C ASP A 282 29.71 2.76 8.06
N ASN A 283 28.53 2.27 8.44
CA ASN A 283 28.19 2.00 9.84
C ASN A 283 28.63 0.60 10.27
N VAL A 284 29.80 0.49 10.92
CA VAL A 284 30.42 -0.78 11.36
C VAL A 284 29.47 -1.62 12.22
N TYR A 285 28.92 -1.07 13.31
CA TYR A 285 27.96 -1.78 14.17
C TYR A 285 26.73 -2.24 13.39
N GLY A 286 26.24 -1.37 12.51
CA GLY A 286 25.09 -1.66 11.68
C GLY A 286 25.34 -2.82 10.73
N ILE A 287 26.50 -2.85 10.08
CA ILE A 287 26.82 -3.92 9.16
C ILE A 287 26.95 -5.26 9.88
N THR A 288 27.63 -5.33 11.02
CA THR A 288 27.75 -6.60 11.76
C THR A 288 26.38 -7.19 12.08
N TYR A 289 25.44 -6.34 12.53
CA TYR A 289 24.08 -6.77 12.81
C TYR A 289 23.35 -7.23 11.54
N ILE A 290 23.47 -6.49 10.44
CA ILE A 290 22.87 -6.87 9.15
C ILE A 290 23.44 -8.19 8.65
N PHE A 291 24.75 -8.41 8.73
CA PHE A 291 25.36 -9.70 8.38
C PHE A 291 24.83 -10.81 9.25
N SER A 292 24.75 -10.62 10.56
CA SER A 292 24.20 -11.63 11.47
C SER A 292 22.77 -12.03 11.08
N ASN A 293 21.91 -11.05 10.76
CA ASN A 293 20.56 -11.33 10.26
C ASN A 293 20.57 -12.01 8.89
N PHE A 294 21.39 -11.54 7.95
CA PHE A 294 21.53 -12.17 6.64
C PHE A 294 21.93 -13.65 6.75
N ILE A 295 22.90 -13.99 7.61
CA ILE A 295 23.31 -15.39 7.84
C ILE A 295 22.18 -16.22 8.48
N LYS A 296 21.38 -15.63 9.36
CA LYS A 296 20.21 -16.30 9.96
C LYS A 296 19.15 -16.62 8.91
N GLU A 297 18.93 -15.72 7.96
CA GLU A 297 17.86 -15.82 6.95
C GLU A 297 18.19 -16.66 5.70
N ILE A 298 19.46 -16.99 5.42
CA ILE A 298 19.83 -17.83 4.25
C ILE A 298 19.83 -19.33 4.55
N GLU A 299 19.55 -20.19 3.55
CA GLU A 299 19.57 -21.65 3.74
C GLU A 299 20.99 -22.14 4.03
N ILE A 300 21.11 -23.25 4.73
CA ILE A 300 22.42 -23.81 5.05
C ILE A 300 23.15 -24.29 3.77
N GLU A 301 22.44 -24.81 2.78
CA GLU A 301 22.97 -25.18 1.46
C GLU A 301 23.52 -23.95 0.72
N VAL A 302 22.74 -22.87 0.69
CA VAL A 302 23.12 -21.59 0.07
C VAL A 302 24.36 -21.01 0.76
N LEU A 303 24.40 -21.04 2.10
CA LEU A 303 25.57 -20.62 2.89
C LEU A 303 26.80 -21.45 2.52
N LYS A 304 26.67 -22.77 2.33
CA LYS A 304 27.79 -23.64 1.94
C LYS A 304 28.31 -23.31 0.54
N GLU A 305 27.41 -23.14 -0.41
CA GLU A 305 27.74 -22.82 -1.81
C GLU A 305 28.45 -21.48 -1.95
N ASN A 306 28.04 -20.48 -1.15
CA ASN A 306 28.55 -19.12 -1.21
C ASN A 306 29.52 -18.79 -0.06
N PHE A 307 30.00 -19.81 0.65
CA PHE A 307 30.71 -19.66 1.91
C PHE A 307 31.94 -18.76 1.82
N VAL A 308 32.77 -18.95 0.79
CA VAL A 308 34.01 -18.18 0.60
C VAL A 308 33.69 -16.71 0.30
N GLU A 309 32.66 -16.45 -0.50
CA GLU A 309 32.24 -15.09 -0.85
C GLU A 309 31.69 -14.36 0.38
N ILE A 310 30.80 -15.02 1.12
CA ILE A 310 30.26 -14.54 2.39
C ILE A 310 31.39 -14.24 3.38
N LEU A 311 32.35 -15.16 3.51
CA LEU A 311 33.49 -15.03 4.42
C LEU A 311 34.43 -13.89 4.02
N ASN A 312 34.65 -13.66 2.72
CA ASN A 312 35.42 -12.52 2.23
C ASN A 312 34.70 -11.18 2.47
N GLY A 313 33.37 -11.18 2.58
CA GLY A 313 32.60 -10.02 3.04
C GLY A 313 33.03 -9.55 4.44
N PHE A 314 33.51 -10.46 5.30
CA PHE A 314 33.96 -10.12 6.66
C PHE A 314 35.29 -9.42 6.72
N ASP A 315 36.17 -9.57 5.71
CA ASP A 315 37.47 -8.90 5.70
C ASP A 315 37.34 -7.37 5.78
N ARG A 316 36.15 -6.87 5.43
CA ARG A 316 35.82 -5.46 5.32
C ARG A 316 35.14 -4.91 6.58
N LEU A 317 34.75 -5.79 7.49
CA LEU A 317 34.22 -5.43 8.79
C LEU A 317 35.37 -5.37 9.77
N ASN A 318 35.61 -4.22 10.42
CA ASN A 318 36.71 -4.07 11.35
C ASN A 318 36.65 -5.17 12.44
N LEU A 319 37.71 -5.97 12.55
CA LEU A 319 37.74 -7.29 13.22
C LEU A 319 37.32 -7.29 14.70
N ASN A 320 37.31 -6.14 15.36
CA ASN A 320 37.00 -6.02 16.78
C ASN A 320 35.51 -6.20 17.13
N GLU A 321 34.61 -6.12 16.15
CA GLU A 321 33.16 -6.10 16.41
C GLU A 321 32.40 -7.28 15.78
N ASN A 322 33.07 -8.17 15.04
CA ASN A 322 32.42 -9.19 14.21
C ASN A 322 32.04 -10.50 14.89
N TYR A 323 32.06 -10.57 16.22
CA TYR A 323 31.77 -11.80 16.93
C TYR A 323 30.35 -12.29 16.65
N GLU A 324 29.36 -11.40 16.55
CA GLU A 324 27.98 -11.78 16.29
C GLU A 324 27.77 -12.46 14.94
N ALA A 325 28.42 -11.94 13.89
CA ALA A 325 28.29 -12.50 12.55
C ALA A 325 29.15 -13.77 12.38
N PHE A 326 30.30 -13.87 13.06
CA PHE A 326 31.02 -15.14 13.24
C PHE A 326 30.12 -16.19 13.92
N PHE A 327 29.52 -15.86 15.06
CA PHE A 327 28.66 -16.78 15.79
C PHE A 327 27.43 -17.16 14.99
N ALA A 328 26.86 -16.24 14.21
CA ALA A 328 25.78 -16.57 13.29
C ALA A 328 26.18 -17.68 12.30
N ILE A 329 27.38 -17.62 11.71
CA ILE A 329 27.89 -18.68 10.80
C ILE A 329 28.08 -19.99 11.56
N ILE A 330 28.75 -19.94 12.71
CA ILE A 330 29.05 -21.17 13.46
C ILE A 330 27.75 -21.85 13.92
N ASN A 331 26.80 -21.09 14.45
CA ASN A 331 25.50 -21.60 14.88
C ASN A 331 24.71 -22.17 13.71
N LYS A 332 24.73 -21.51 12.55
CA LYS A 332 24.03 -21.98 11.35
C LYS A 332 24.64 -23.28 10.81
N LEU A 333 25.95 -23.47 10.94
CA LEU A 333 26.68 -24.65 10.46
C LEU A 333 26.94 -25.71 11.55
N GLU A 334 26.41 -25.53 12.76
CA GLU A 334 26.66 -26.41 13.89
C GLU A 334 26.29 -27.87 13.57
N GLY A 335 27.15 -28.80 13.97
CA GLY A 335 26.95 -30.23 13.73
C GLY A 335 27.18 -30.70 12.29
N THR A 336 27.47 -29.80 11.35
CA THR A 336 27.76 -30.20 9.96
C THR A 336 29.22 -30.63 9.75
N GLU A 337 29.45 -31.61 8.88
CA GLU A 337 30.80 -31.95 8.39
C GLU A 337 31.46 -30.76 7.67
N PHE A 338 30.66 -29.93 7.00
CA PHE A 338 31.12 -28.72 6.32
C PHE A 338 31.78 -27.73 7.27
N LEU A 339 31.23 -27.54 8.48
CA LEU A 339 31.87 -26.69 9.49
C LEU A 339 33.25 -27.22 9.84
N LYS A 340 33.41 -28.53 10.07
CA LYS A 340 34.71 -29.13 10.39
C LYS A 340 35.72 -28.91 9.26
N GLU A 341 35.29 -29.08 8.01
CA GLU A 341 36.11 -28.87 6.83
C GLU A 341 36.55 -27.40 6.69
N LYS A 342 35.62 -26.45 6.88
CA LYS A 342 35.87 -25.02 6.66
C LYS A 342 36.35 -24.27 7.90
N PHE A 343 36.34 -24.87 9.09
CA PHE A 343 36.75 -24.23 10.33
C PHE A 343 38.16 -23.62 10.29
N PRO A 344 39.19 -24.26 9.66
CA PRO A 344 40.50 -23.63 9.51
C PRO A 344 40.45 -22.29 8.78
N LEU A 345 39.62 -22.18 7.73
CA LEU A 345 39.45 -20.95 6.96
C LEU A 345 38.73 -19.87 7.78
N ILE A 346 37.71 -20.25 8.56
CA ILE A 346 37.06 -19.31 9.49
C ILE A 346 38.08 -18.82 10.52
N LYS A 347 38.85 -19.73 11.12
CA LYS A 347 39.86 -19.39 12.13
C LYS A 347 40.93 -18.44 11.61
N GLU A 348 41.34 -18.59 10.36
CA GLU A 348 42.27 -17.67 9.69
C GLU A 348 41.69 -16.25 9.58
N LYS A 349 40.40 -16.14 9.23
CA LYS A 349 39.69 -14.87 9.04
C LYS A 349 39.39 -14.13 10.33
N PHE A 350 39.29 -14.83 11.46
CA PHE A 350 38.99 -14.23 12.76
C PHE A 350 40.10 -14.51 13.79
N PRO A 351 41.31 -13.94 13.62
CA PRO A 351 42.47 -14.25 14.46
C PRO A 351 42.28 -13.82 15.92
N LEU A 352 41.52 -12.75 16.17
CA LEU A 352 41.21 -12.27 17.53
C LEU A 352 40.37 -13.26 18.35
N ILE A 353 39.64 -14.18 17.69
CA ILE A 353 38.94 -15.26 18.38
C ILE A 353 39.94 -16.21 19.04
N LYS A 354 41.11 -16.41 18.44
CA LYS A 354 42.18 -17.20 19.06
C LYS A 354 42.72 -16.53 20.33
N GLU A 355 42.75 -15.20 20.36
CA GLU A 355 43.22 -14.41 21.51
C GLU A 355 42.16 -14.35 22.62
N LYS A 356 40.91 -14.03 22.28
CA LYS A 356 39.81 -13.94 23.25
C LYS A 356 39.29 -15.30 23.73
N PHE A 357 39.38 -16.32 22.89
CA PHE A 357 38.89 -17.67 23.17
C PHE A 357 39.98 -18.71 22.88
N PRO A 358 41.09 -18.71 23.62
CA PRO A 358 42.22 -19.61 23.37
C PRO A 358 41.83 -21.08 23.45
N LYS A 359 40.77 -21.42 24.19
CA LYS A 359 40.21 -22.79 24.27
C LYS A 359 39.60 -23.25 22.94
N LEU A 360 38.97 -22.38 22.13
CA LEU A 360 38.43 -22.72 20.80
C LEU A 360 39.51 -23.23 19.83
N SER A 361 40.78 -22.93 20.09
CA SER A 361 41.88 -23.33 19.21
C SER A 361 42.21 -24.84 19.23
N ASN A 362 41.77 -25.56 20.29
CA ASN A 362 42.07 -26.97 20.54
C ASN A 362 40.83 -27.90 20.49
N PHE A 363 39.62 -27.36 20.34
CA PHE A 363 38.40 -28.17 20.33
C PHE A 363 38.04 -28.66 18.93
N VAL A 364 37.79 -29.96 18.82
CA VAL A 364 36.93 -30.51 17.76
C VAL A 364 35.52 -30.06 18.11
N LEU A 365 34.86 -29.29 17.23
CA LEU A 365 33.48 -28.79 17.36
C LEU A 365 32.47 -29.95 17.34
N THR A 366 32.45 -30.77 18.38
CA THR A 366 31.47 -31.85 18.58
C THR A 366 30.66 -31.69 19.85
N ASP A 367 30.96 -30.70 20.71
CA ASP A 367 30.24 -30.47 21.96
C ASP A 367 29.39 -29.18 21.86
N SER A 368 28.08 -29.35 21.63
CA SER A 368 27.10 -28.27 21.45
C SER A 368 26.98 -27.34 22.66
N ARG A 369 27.37 -27.82 23.85
CA ARG A 369 27.37 -27.02 25.09
C ARG A 369 28.38 -25.87 25.06
N ILE A 370 29.45 -26.00 24.28
CA ILE A 370 30.47 -24.95 24.15
C ILE A 370 29.96 -23.83 23.24
N LEU A 371 29.16 -24.16 22.22
CA LEU A 371 28.53 -23.18 21.35
C LEU A 371 27.44 -22.39 22.06
N GLU A 372 26.60 -23.06 22.86
CA GLU A 372 25.65 -22.39 23.76
C GLU A 372 26.35 -21.44 24.73
N ALA A 373 27.48 -21.86 25.30
CA ALA A 373 28.26 -21.07 26.25
C ALA A 373 28.93 -19.84 25.63
N LEU A 374 29.37 -19.96 24.37
CA LEU A 374 29.94 -18.86 23.58
C LEU A 374 28.88 -17.85 23.12
N CYS A 375 27.64 -18.30 22.85
CA CYS A 375 26.58 -17.44 22.32
C CYS A 375 25.81 -16.62 23.38
N HIS A 376 25.94 -16.96 24.67
CA HIS A 376 25.09 -16.38 25.72
C HIS A 376 25.79 -15.41 26.70
N ASP A 377 27.03 -14.98 26.46
CA ASP A 377 27.85 -14.23 27.44
C ASP A 377 27.97 -14.94 28.81
N LYS A 378 27.52 -16.20 28.90
CA LYS A 378 27.50 -17.01 30.13
C LYS A 378 28.80 -17.75 30.37
N TRP A 379 29.86 -17.46 29.62
CA TRP A 379 31.16 -18.11 29.79
C TRP A 379 31.77 -17.85 31.19
N GLN A 380 31.42 -16.75 31.86
CA GLN A 380 31.84 -16.51 33.25
C GLN A 380 31.26 -17.53 34.26
N SER A 381 30.26 -18.33 33.88
CA SER A 381 29.65 -19.35 34.77
C SER A 381 30.14 -20.78 34.52
N ILE A 382 31.04 -20.97 33.54
CA ILE A 382 31.63 -22.28 33.21
C ILE A 382 33.13 -22.19 33.52
N GLU A 383 33.45 -22.16 34.81
CA GLU A 383 34.78 -22.48 35.34
C GLU A 383 34.80 -23.90 35.90
#